data_AF-A0A859FFM1-F1
#
_entry.id   AF-A0A859FFM1-F1
#
_cell.length_a   1.000
_cell.length_b   1.000
_cell.length_c   1.000
_cell.angle_alpha   90.00
_cell.angle_beta   90.00
_cell.angle_gamma   90.00
#
_symmetry.space_group_name_H-M   'P 1'
#
loop_
_entity.id
_entity.type
_entity.pdbx_description
1 polymer ?
#
loop_
_entity_poly.entity_id
_entity_poly.type
_entity_poly.pdbx_seq_one_letter_code
_entity_poly.pdbx_strand_id
1 'polypeptide(L)'
;MDKDSVEKQIIEGYQKEEKMMVLVFAQWCINHDLDPVEIYKEAYPTQKNNDVLSEAMELTVSKEEAGPIDDSQLLGVLSLFGNEDLAFTVTSYISKRKD
;
A
#
# COMPACT_ATOMS: atom_id res chain seq x y z
N MET A 1 22.72 -23.94 -13.10
CA MET A 1 21.89 -22.86 -12.55
C MET A 1 21.80 -23.13 -11.06
N ASP A 2 22.42 -22.27 -10.25
CA ASP A 2 22.53 -22.46 -8.80
C ASP A 2 21.20 -22.14 -8.10
N LYS A 3 20.77 -23.04 -7.21
CA LYS A 3 19.50 -22.96 -6.48
C LYS A 3 19.37 -21.65 -5.68
N ASP A 4 20.48 -21.19 -5.11
CA ASP A 4 20.56 -19.94 -4.33
C ASP A 4 20.26 -18.68 -5.18
N SER A 5 20.58 -18.71 -6.48
CA SER A 5 20.29 -17.61 -7.40
C SER A 5 18.79 -17.52 -7.71
N VAL A 6 18.11 -18.66 -7.82
CA VAL A 6 16.66 -18.73 -8.06
C VAL A 6 15.87 -18.29 -6.82
N GLU A 7 16.26 -18.75 -5.64
CA GLU A 7 15.60 -18.35 -4.38
C GLU A 7 15.70 -16.84 -4.15
N LYS A 8 16.88 -16.25 -4.39
CA LYS A 8 17.08 -14.81 -4.26
C LYS A 8 16.21 -14.01 -5.24
N GLN A 9 16.13 -14.43 -6.50
CA GLN A 9 15.27 -13.78 -7.51
C GLN A 9 13.79 -13.85 -7.13
N ILE A 10 13.34 -14.95 -6.54
CA ILE A 10 11.97 -15.11 -6.08
C ILE A 10 11.68 -14.14 -4.92
N ILE A 11 12.57 -14.07 -3.92
CA ILE A 11 12.41 -13.16 -2.77
C ILE A 11 12.39 -11.69 -3.22
N GLU A 12 13.31 -11.30 -4.10
CA GLU A 12 13.38 -9.93 -4.65
C GLU A 12 12.12 -9.57 -5.44
N GLY A 13 11.54 -10.52 -6.17
CA GLY A 13 10.27 -10.37 -6.86
C GLY A 13 9.14 -10.01 -5.89
N TYR A 14 8.95 -10.83 -4.85
CA TYR A 14 7.91 -10.60 -3.83
C TYR A 14 8.07 -9.25 -3.13
N GLN A 15 9.28 -8.86 -2.75
CA GLN A 15 9.53 -7.56 -2.10
C GLN A 15 9.18 -6.38 -3.01
N LYS A 16 9.49 -6.49 -4.31
CA LYS A 16 9.16 -5.45 -5.28
C LYS A 16 7.66 -5.33 -5.49
N GLU A 17 6.96 -6.47 -5.58
CA GLU A 17 5.52 -6.51 -5.72
C GLU A 17 4.84 -5.89 -4.49
N GLU A 18 5.25 -6.27 -3.27
CA GLU A 18 4.73 -5.70 -2.02
C GLU A 18 4.93 -4.17 -1.98
N LYS A 19 6.14 -3.69 -2.30
CA LYS A 19 6.43 -2.25 -2.35
C LYS A 19 5.53 -1.50 -3.34
N MET A 20 5.22 -2.11 -4.48
CA MET A 20 4.31 -1.51 -5.46
C MET A 20 2.89 -1.39 -4.90
N MET A 21 2.38 -2.41 -4.22
CA MET A 21 1.06 -2.37 -3.57
C MET A 21 1.00 -1.28 -2.50
N VAL A 22 2.03 -1.17 -1.65
CA VAL A 22 2.10 -0.14 -0.60
C VAL A 22 2.23 1.27 -1.21
N LEU A 23 2.91 1.42 -2.35
CA LEU A 23 2.98 2.69 -3.09
C LEU A 23 1.61 3.12 -3.62
N VAL A 24 0.83 2.20 -4.22
CA VAL A 24 -0.53 2.51 -4.68
C VAL A 24 -1.42 2.94 -3.51
N PHE A 25 -1.31 2.25 -2.37
CA PHE A 25 -1.99 2.64 -1.14
C PHE A 25 -1.58 4.04 -0.65
N ALA A 26 -0.28 4.32 -0.55
CA ALA A 26 0.22 5.61 -0.09
C ALA A 26 -0.22 6.75 -1.02
N GLN A 27 -0.12 6.55 -2.33
CA GLN A 27 -0.57 7.52 -3.32
C GLN A 27 -2.08 7.77 -3.26
N TRP A 28 -2.88 6.72 -3.06
CA TRP A 28 -4.32 6.87 -2.85
C TRP A 28 -4.60 7.73 -1.60
N CYS A 29 -3.90 7.49 -0.49
CA CYS A 29 -4.08 8.30 0.72
C CYS A 29 -3.84 9.79 0.43
N ILE A 30 -2.75 10.12 -0.25
CA ILE A 30 -2.41 11.51 -0.63
C ILE A 30 -3.47 12.12 -1.56
N ASN A 31 -3.95 11.34 -2.55
CA ASN A 31 -4.99 11.80 -3.47
C ASN A 31 -6.30 12.17 -2.75
N HIS A 32 -6.55 11.57 -1.58
CA HIS A 32 -7.76 11.79 -0.78
C HIS A 32 -7.51 12.58 0.51
N ASP A 33 -6.35 13.25 0.60
CA ASP A 33 -5.94 14.08 1.75
C ASP A 33 -5.95 13.30 3.11
N LEU A 34 -5.57 12.02 3.07
CA LEU A 34 -5.48 11.11 4.22
C LEU A 34 -4.02 10.86 4.63
N ASP A 35 -3.78 10.57 5.92
CA ASP A 35 -2.46 10.14 6.40
C ASP A 35 -2.29 8.61 6.23
N PRO A 36 -1.44 8.15 5.31
CA PRO A 36 -1.19 6.72 5.11
C PRO A 36 -0.55 6.05 6.33
N VAL A 37 0.22 6.78 7.14
CA VAL A 37 0.85 6.23 8.35
C VAL A 37 -0.18 5.91 9.41
N GLU A 38 -1.20 6.75 9.58
CA GLU A 38 -2.30 6.49 10.52
C GLU A 38 -3.10 5.26 10.10
N ILE A 39 -3.52 5.20 8.84
CA ILE A 39 -4.32 4.08 8.31
C ILE A 39 -3.53 2.77 8.38
N TYR A 40 -2.25 2.79 8.00
CA TYR A 40 -1.41 1.60 8.02
C TYR A 40 -1.14 1.11 9.45
N LYS A 41 -0.99 2.02 10.43
CA LYS A 41 -0.86 1.65 11.85
C LYS A 41 -2.16 1.06 12.41
N GLU A 42 -3.31 1.55 11.98
CA GLU A 42 -4.61 0.99 12.38
C GLU A 42 -4.79 -0.44 11.85
N ALA A 43 -4.36 -0.70 10.61
CA ALA A 43 -4.35 -2.04 10.03
C ALA A 43 -3.36 -3.00 10.73
N TYR A 44 -2.19 -2.49 11.14
CA TYR A 44 -1.11 -3.30 11.73
C TYR A 44 -0.57 -2.74 13.05
N PRO A 45 -1.36 -2.76 14.12
CA PRO A 45 -0.99 -2.13 15.40
C PRO A 45 0.25 -2.76 16.06
N THR A 46 0.58 -4.02 15.71
CA THR A 46 1.73 -4.74 16.27
C THR A 46 3.03 -4.56 15.47
N GLN A 47 2.96 -3.96 14.28
CA GLN A 47 4.12 -3.79 13.40
C GLN A 47 4.92 -2.55 13.82
N LYS A 48 6.12 -2.79 14.38
CA LYS A 48 6.93 -1.72 15.01
C LYS A 48 7.62 -0.80 14.01
N ASN A 49 7.94 -1.30 12.81
CA ASN A 49 8.59 -0.55 11.74
C ASN A 49 7.86 -0.83 10.42
N ASN A 50 7.55 0.23 9.67
CA ASN A 50 6.94 0.15 8.35
C ASN A 50 7.93 0.62 7.29
N ASP A 51 9.09 -0.04 7.20
CA ASP A 51 10.16 0.36 6.29
C ASP A 51 9.64 0.43 4.83
N VAL A 52 8.79 -0.52 4.43
CA VAL A 52 8.14 -0.54 3.10
C VAL A 52 7.24 0.68 2.88
N LEU A 53 6.49 1.10 3.90
CA LEU A 53 5.64 2.30 3.81
C LEU A 53 6.49 3.57 3.74
N SER A 54 7.54 3.67 4.54
CA SER A 54 8.47 4.80 4.50
C SER A 54 9.10 4.94 3.12
N GLU A 55 9.59 3.84 2.54
CA GLU A 55 10.13 3.84 1.19
C GLU A 55 9.07 4.16 0.12
N ALA A 56 7.82 3.72 0.30
CA ALA A 56 6.73 4.05 -0.61
C ALA A 56 6.40 5.54 -0.56
N MET A 57 6.37 6.15 0.63
CA MET A 57 6.12 7.57 0.83
C MET A 57 7.13 8.45 0.10
N GLU A 58 8.42 8.07 0.07
CA GLU A 58 9.47 8.79 -0.67
C GLU A 58 9.24 8.82 -2.19
N LEU A 59 8.44 7.88 -2.72
CA LEU A 59 8.14 7.75 -4.14
C LEU A 59 6.78 8.33 -4.53
N THR A 60 5.98 8.75 -3.54
CA THR A 60 4.70 9.41 -3.81
C THR A 60 4.90 10.82 -4.35
N VAL A 61 3.91 11.28 -5.12
CA VAL A 61 3.87 12.64 -5.69
C VAL A 61 2.60 13.36 -5.22
N SER A 62 2.50 14.66 -5.50
CA SER A 62 1.31 15.42 -5.11
C SER A 62 0.06 14.95 -5.86
N LYS A 63 -1.13 15.24 -5.34
CA LYS A 63 -2.40 14.86 -5.98
C LYS A 63 -2.61 15.49 -7.36
N GLU A 64 -1.94 16.61 -7.62
CA GLU A 64 -1.95 17.29 -8.92
C GLU A 64 -1.04 16.60 -9.95
N GLU A 65 0.05 15.98 -9.48
CA GLU A 65 1.01 15.24 -10.30
C GLU A 65 0.59 13.77 -10.48
N ALA A 66 -0.13 13.22 -9.51
CA ALA A 66 -0.64 11.86 -9.55
C ALA A 66 -1.86 11.73 -10.48
N GLY A 67 -1.93 10.59 -11.17
CA GLY A 67 -3.19 10.16 -11.77
C GLY A 67 -4.23 9.84 -10.67
N PRO A 68 -5.54 9.95 -10.97
CA PRO A 68 -6.58 9.57 -10.02
C PRO A 68 -6.48 8.07 -9.72
N ILE A 69 -6.62 7.73 -8.44
CA ILE A 69 -6.78 6.36 -7.96
C ILE A 69 -8.13 6.33 -7.23
N ASP A 70 -9.11 5.67 -7.83
CA ASP A 70 -10.42 5.51 -7.21
C ASP A 70 -10.41 4.44 -6.12
N ASP A 71 -11.41 4.49 -5.24
CA ASP A 71 -11.56 3.56 -4.11
C ASP A 71 -11.57 2.09 -4.56
N SER A 72 -12.19 1.78 -5.70
CA SER A 72 -12.31 0.42 -6.21
C SER A 72 -11.00 -0.10 -6.79
N GLN A 73 -10.18 0.77 -7.40
CA GLN A 73 -8.85 0.46 -7.88
C GLN A 73 -7.92 0.10 -6.73
N LEU A 74 -7.92 0.89 -5.64
CA LEU A 74 -7.12 0.56 -4.46
C LEU A 74 -7.58 -0.77 -3.85
N LEU A 75 -8.88 -0.96 -3.61
CA LEU A 75 -9.40 -2.20 -3.02
C LEU A 75 -9.08 -3.43 -3.88
N GLY A 76 -9.15 -3.30 -5.21
CA GLY A 76 -8.76 -4.35 -6.15
C GLY A 76 -7.27 -4.72 -6.04
N VAL A 77 -6.39 -3.72 -5.92
CA VAL A 77 -4.95 -3.96 -5.69
C VAL A 77 -4.73 -4.63 -4.34
N LEU A 78 -5.33 -4.16 -3.26
CA LEU A 78 -5.14 -4.78 -1.93
C LEU A 78 -5.61 -6.25 -1.92
N SER A 79 -6.74 -6.55 -2.56
CA SER A 79 -7.25 -7.93 -2.67
C SER A 79 -6.37 -8.82 -3.55
N LEU A 80 -5.82 -8.30 -4.65
CA LEU A 80 -4.87 -9.04 -5.50
C LEU A 80 -3.63 -9.50 -4.72
N PHE A 81 -3.21 -8.68 -3.77
CA PHE A 81 -2.07 -8.95 -2.88
C PHE A 81 -2.44 -9.71 -1.60
N GLY A 82 -3.73 -10.05 -1.42
CA GLY A 82 -4.23 -10.73 -0.21
C GLY A 82 -4.13 -9.88 1.06
N ASN A 83 -4.06 -8.55 0.91
CA ASN A 83 -3.91 -7.62 2.02
C ASN A 83 -5.28 -7.19 2.57
N GLU A 84 -5.96 -8.16 3.17
CA GLU A 84 -7.33 -8.01 3.67
C GLU A 84 -7.44 -7.04 4.86
N ASP A 85 -6.46 -7.02 5.78
CA ASP A 85 -6.47 -6.12 6.94
C ASP A 85 -6.40 -4.65 6.53
N LEU A 86 -5.53 -4.33 5.57
CA LEU A 86 -5.43 -2.98 5.04
C LEU A 86 -6.67 -2.63 4.21
N ALA A 87 -7.20 -3.57 3.42
CA ALA A 87 -8.43 -3.37 2.66
C ALA A 87 -9.65 -3.09 3.57
N PHE A 88 -9.76 -3.81 4.68
CA PHE A 88 -10.81 -3.61 5.68
C PHE A 88 -10.72 -2.22 6.33
N THR A 89 -9.51 -1.82 6.71
CA THR A 89 -9.25 -0.52 7.31
C THR A 89 -9.59 0.61 6.33
N VAL A 90 -9.07 0.53 5.10
CA VAL A 90 -9.37 1.49 4.01
C VAL A 90 -10.87 1.59 3.73
N THR A 91 -11.60 0.48 3.72
CA THR A 91 -13.06 0.48 3.53
C THR A 91 -13.77 1.30 4.59
N SER A 92 -13.32 1.23 5.85
CA SER A 92 -13.88 2.04 6.94
C SER A 92 -13.66 3.54 6.72
N TYR A 93 -12.49 3.93 6.19
CA TYR A 93 -12.21 5.32 5.82
C TYR A 93 -13.02 5.80 4.62
N ILE A 94 -13.21 4.94 3.61
CA ILE A 94 -14.07 5.24 2.45
C ILE A 94 -15.50 5.51 2.90
N SER A 95 -16.05 4.69 3.80
CA SER A 95 -17.39 4.90 4.35
C SER A 95 -17.50 6.23 5.10
N LYS A 96 -16.53 6.55 5.97
CA LYS A 96 -16.52 7.82 6.74
C LYS A 96 -16.45 9.08 5.88
N ARG A 97 -15.89 8.99 4.66
CA ARG A 97 -15.78 10.13 3.73
C ARG A 97 -17.06 10.40 2.92
N LYS A 98 -18.00 9.44 2.90
CA LYS A 98 -19.26 9.55 2.14
C LYS A 98 -20.41 10.12 2.97
N ASP A 99 -20.21 10.26 4.28
CA ASP A 99 -21.11 10.92 5.23
C ASP A 99 -20.75 12.40 5.41
#